data_AF-A0A9D9MTQ3-F1
#
_entry.id   AF-A0A9D9MTQ3-F1
#
_cell.length_a   1.000
_cell.length_b   1.000
_cell.length_c   1.000
_cell.angle_alpha   90.00
_cell.angle_beta   90.00
_cell.angle_gamma   90.00
#
_symmetry.space_group_name_H-M   'P 1'
#
loop_
_entity.id
_entity.type
_entity.pdbx_description
1 polymer ?
#
loop_
_entity_poly.entity_id
_entity_poly.type
_entity_poly.pdbx_seq_one_letter_code
_entity_poly.pdbx_strand_id
1 'polypeptide(L)'
;EFSIRLGLQGTYAQKRVDWNKLTFGDMIDPRYGFIYETQEQRPNETRNFWDFSSGIVAYSNRYYGGVAVHHMTEPQEFFITEAPGSKLPMKITAHAGAIIPIAGNRDGTTYISPNFLYQKQRDFQQYNVGFYIAKAPLVGGLWYRGSDSFIALVGLQQGIFKFGYSYDVTTSKLYNASAGSHEISLGLQFGCHPKKKRFRTIKCPAF
;
A
#
# COMPACT_ATOMS: atom_id res chain seq x y z
N GLU A 1 23.80 12.84 -4.76
CA GLU A 1 22.91 14.01 -4.93
C GLU A 1 21.63 13.72 -4.16
N PHE A 2 21.11 14.70 -3.43
CA PHE A 2 19.86 14.56 -2.67
C PHE A 2 18.73 15.20 -3.48
N SER A 3 17.57 14.55 -3.53
CA SER A 3 16.44 14.98 -4.35
C SER A 3 15.14 14.79 -3.59
N ILE A 4 14.18 15.68 -3.84
CA ILE A 4 12.84 15.64 -3.25
C ILE A 4 11.81 15.55 -4.39
N ARG A 5 10.77 14.76 -4.20
CA ARG A 5 9.59 14.70 -5.08
C ARG A 5 8.33 14.85 -4.26
N LEU A 6 7.37 15.55 -4.85
CA LEU A 6 6.02 15.71 -4.33
C LEU A 6 5.06 14.90 -5.18
N GLY A 7 4.02 14.36 -4.56
CA GLY A 7 2.96 13.62 -5.21
C GLY A 7 1.59 14.09 -4.72
N LEU A 8 0.64 14.20 -5.65
CA LEU A 8 -0.77 14.43 -5.39
C LEU A 8 -1.56 13.30 -6.03
N GLN A 9 -2.63 12.87 -5.38
CA GLN A 9 -3.50 11.80 -5.85
C GLN A 9 -4.95 12.25 -5.67
N GLY A 10 -5.73 12.18 -6.76
CA GLY A 10 -7.19 12.24 -6.73
C GLY A 10 -7.75 10.86 -7.02
N THR A 11 -8.69 10.42 -6.19
CA THR A 11 -9.33 9.11 -6.28
C THR A 11 -10.83 9.30 -6.38
N TYR A 12 -11.46 8.63 -7.33
CA TYR A 12 -12.92 8.46 -7.38
C TYR A 12 -13.23 7.04 -6.95
N ALA A 13 -14.05 6.88 -5.91
CA ALA A 13 -14.40 5.59 -5.35
C ALA A 13 -15.91 5.36 -5.45
N GLN A 14 -16.28 4.13 -5.79
CA GLN A 14 -17.66 3.65 -5.83
C GLN A 14 -17.75 2.39 -4.96
N LYS A 15 -18.61 2.45 -3.93
CA LYS A 15 -18.98 1.29 -3.14
C LYS A 15 -20.40 0.88 -3.49
N ARG A 16 -20.62 -0.43 -3.66
CA ARG A 16 -21.95 -0.99 -3.89
C ARG A 16 -22.23 -2.13 -2.92
N VAL A 17 -23.41 -2.13 -2.32
CA VAL A 17 -23.92 -3.19 -1.46
C VAL A 17 -25.17 -3.77 -2.10
N ASP A 18 -25.20 -5.09 -2.29
CA ASP A 18 -26.38 -5.80 -2.79
C ASP A 18 -27.27 -6.16 -1.61
N TRP A 19 -28.30 -5.34 -1.37
CA TRP A 19 -29.17 -5.47 -0.20
C TRP A 19 -29.87 -6.83 -0.14
N ASN A 20 -30.19 -7.42 -1.30
CA ASN A 20 -30.92 -8.68 -1.37
C ASN A 20 -30.09 -9.89 -0.93
N LYS A 21 -28.77 -9.75 -0.83
CA LYS A 21 -27.85 -10.81 -0.35
C LYS A 21 -27.48 -10.65 1.12
N LEU A 22 -27.90 -9.55 1.75
CA LEU A 22 -27.69 -9.35 3.17
C LEU A 22 -28.76 -10.10 3.94
N THR A 23 -28.35 -10.79 4.99
CA THR A 23 -29.25 -11.37 5.98
C THR A 23 -29.08 -10.60 7.28
N PHE A 24 -30.21 -10.21 7.86
CA PHE A 24 -30.25 -9.40 9.08
C PHE A 24 -30.70 -10.27 10.26
N GLY A 25 -30.31 -9.88 11.47
CA GLY A 25 -30.58 -10.68 12.68
C GLY A 25 -32.07 -10.79 13.02
N ASP A 26 -32.86 -9.78 12.65
CA ASP A 26 -34.31 -9.74 12.77
C ASP A 26 -35.05 -10.66 11.80
N MET A 27 -34.36 -11.14 10.75
CA MET A 27 -34.90 -12.12 9.82
C MET A 27 -34.91 -13.55 10.40
N ILE A 28 -34.16 -13.80 11.50
CA ILE A 28 -33.87 -15.15 12.01
C ILE A 28 -34.88 -15.56 13.09
N ASP A 29 -35.62 -16.63 12.82
CA ASP A 29 -36.34 -17.40 13.83
C ASP A 29 -35.44 -18.47 14.46
N PRO A 30 -35.44 -18.64 15.81
CA PRO A 30 -34.61 -19.62 16.49
C PRO A 30 -34.81 -21.09 16.08
N ARG A 31 -35.96 -21.43 15.49
CA ARG A 31 -36.30 -22.81 15.09
C ARG A 31 -36.34 -22.99 13.58
N TYR A 32 -36.80 -21.97 12.84
CA TYR A 32 -37.09 -22.08 11.41
C TYR A 32 -36.09 -21.31 10.51
N GLY A 33 -35.15 -20.55 11.09
CA GLY A 33 -34.14 -19.81 10.32
C GLY A 33 -34.69 -18.52 9.70
N PHE A 34 -34.22 -18.12 8.53
CA PHE A 34 -34.52 -16.83 7.89
C PHE A 34 -35.93 -16.78 7.28
N ILE A 35 -36.95 -16.56 8.10
CA ILE A 35 -38.36 -16.54 7.67
C ILE A 35 -39.00 -15.14 7.70
N TYR A 36 -38.39 -14.18 8.40
CA TYR A 36 -38.94 -12.83 8.52
C TYR A 36 -38.33 -11.85 7.51
N GLU A 37 -39.08 -10.82 7.17
CA GLU A 37 -38.57 -9.65 6.46
C GLU A 37 -37.82 -8.73 7.44
N THR A 38 -36.75 -8.09 6.96
CA THR A 38 -36.00 -7.15 7.80
C THR A 38 -36.77 -5.84 7.99
N GLN A 39 -36.68 -5.27 9.19
CA GLN A 39 -37.12 -3.92 9.54
C GLN A 39 -36.01 -2.88 9.35
N GLU A 40 -34.83 -3.28 8.87
CA GLU A 40 -33.74 -2.36 8.57
C GLU A 40 -34.07 -1.40 7.43
N GLN A 41 -33.67 -0.14 7.57
CA GLN A 41 -33.89 0.87 6.55
C GLN A 41 -32.97 0.64 5.36
N ARG A 42 -33.54 0.24 4.22
CA ARG A 42 -32.78 0.05 2.97
C ARG A 42 -32.14 1.38 2.50
N PRO A 43 -30.80 1.48 2.48
CA PRO A 43 -30.10 2.66 2.00
C PRO A 43 -30.02 2.69 0.47
N ASN A 44 -29.49 3.78 -0.06
CA ASN A 44 -29.01 3.78 -1.44
C ASN A 44 -27.85 2.77 -1.57
N GLU A 45 -28.02 1.75 -2.40
CA GLU A 45 -27.08 0.64 -2.57
C GLU A 45 -25.75 1.05 -3.21
N THR A 46 -25.69 2.22 -3.85
CA THR A 46 -24.46 2.73 -4.47
C THR A 46 -24.05 4.07 -3.86
N ARG A 47 -22.80 4.14 -3.40
CA ARG A 47 -22.20 5.36 -2.85
C ARG A 47 -20.94 5.71 -3.61
N ASN A 48 -20.90 6.93 -4.13
CA ASN A 48 -19.75 7.49 -4.83
C ASN A 48 -19.14 8.61 -4.02
N PHE A 49 -17.82 8.70 -3.98
CA PHE A 49 -17.11 9.80 -3.32
C PHE A 49 -15.78 10.09 -3.99
N TRP A 50 -15.35 11.34 -3.84
CA TRP A 50 -14.03 11.80 -4.23
C TRP A 50 -13.13 11.82 -3.00
N ASP A 51 -11.87 11.45 -3.21
CA ASP A 51 -10.86 11.43 -2.18
C ASP A 51 -9.54 12.02 -2.69
N PHE A 52 -8.83 12.69 -1.79
CA PHE A 52 -7.57 13.35 -2.10
C PHE A 52 -6.48 12.92 -1.13
N SER A 53 -5.30 12.65 -1.69
CA SER A 53 -4.10 12.28 -0.93
C SER A 53 -2.89 13.05 -1.44
N SER A 54 -1.91 13.25 -0.57
CA SER A 54 -0.65 13.90 -0.92
C SER A 54 0.52 13.23 -0.24
N GLY A 55 1.72 13.37 -0.82
CA GLY A 55 2.92 12.80 -0.24
C GLY A 55 4.20 13.49 -0.71
N ILE A 56 5.23 13.32 0.10
CA ILE A 56 6.58 13.80 -0.16
C ILE A 56 7.56 12.65 0.02
N VAL A 57 8.50 12.53 -0.90
CA VAL A 57 9.61 11.57 -0.80
C VAL A 57 10.93 12.29 -1.03
N ALA A 58 11.86 12.07 -0.13
CA ALA A 58 13.24 12.50 -0.22
C ALA A 58 14.10 11.26 -0.49
N TYR A 59 15.01 11.34 -1.46
CA TYR A 59 15.89 10.24 -1.80
C TYR A 59 17.28 10.73 -2.19
N SER A 60 18.26 9.88 -1.92
CA SER A 60 19.67 10.01 -2.26
C SER A 60 20.14 8.67 -2.86
N ASN A 61 21.42 8.56 -3.18
CA ASN A 61 21.97 7.34 -3.76
C ASN A 61 21.91 6.13 -2.80
N ARG A 62 21.85 6.36 -1.49
CA ARG A 62 21.89 5.31 -0.46
C ARG A 62 20.71 5.31 0.50
N TYR A 63 19.94 6.39 0.59
CA TYR A 63 18.87 6.54 1.57
C TYR A 63 17.65 7.13 0.91
N TYR A 64 16.48 6.69 1.32
CA TYR A 64 15.22 7.29 0.93
C TYR A 64 14.25 7.26 2.10
N GLY A 65 13.31 8.20 2.09
CA GLY A 65 12.22 8.22 3.04
C GLY A 65 11.17 9.21 2.61
N GLY A 66 9.96 9.02 3.12
CA GLY A 66 8.84 9.84 2.75
C GLY A 66 7.66 9.69 3.68
N VAL A 67 6.74 10.63 3.56
CA VAL A 67 5.48 10.66 4.28
C VAL A 67 4.36 10.89 3.28
N ALA A 68 3.27 10.17 3.45
CA ALA A 68 2.04 10.33 2.68
C ALA A 68 0.85 10.47 3.63
N VAL A 69 -0.05 11.37 3.30
CA VAL A 69 -1.32 11.58 3.98
C VAL A 69 -2.42 11.23 2.99
N HIS A 70 -3.22 10.22 3.34
CA HIS A 70 -4.36 9.76 2.57
C HIS A 70 -5.66 10.17 3.25
N HIS A 71 -6.73 10.23 2.47
CA HIS A 71 -8.07 10.54 2.98
C HIS A 71 -8.16 11.94 3.60
N MET A 72 -7.51 12.94 2.98
CA MET A 72 -7.43 14.30 3.52
C MET A 72 -8.80 14.98 3.66
N THR A 73 -9.76 14.60 2.82
CA THR A 73 -11.13 15.14 2.85
C THR A 73 -12.09 14.32 3.71
N GLU A 74 -11.60 13.26 4.36
CA GLU A 74 -12.38 12.33 5.20
C GLU A 74 -13.77 12.00 4.60
N PRO A 75 -13.81 11.39 3.40
CA PRO A 75 -15.05 11.23 2.67
C PRO A 75 -16.06 10.36 3.42
N GLN A 76 -17.35 10.68 3.25
CA GLN A 76 -18.46 9.94 3.85
C GLN A 76 -18.71 8.63 3.10
N GLU A 77 -18.30 7.51 3.70
CA GLU A 77 -18.42 6.18 3.10
C GLU A 77 -19.67 5.37 3.54
N PHE A 78 -20.46 5.88 4.47
CA PHE A 78 -21.61 5.17 5.03
C PHE A 78 -22.81 5.13 4.08
N PHE A 79 -23.65 4.10 4.27
CA PHE A 79 -24.85 3.85 3.45
C PHE A 79 -26.15 4.35 4.10
N ILE A 80 -26.33 4.16 5.42
CA ILE A 80 -27.60 4.42 6.12
C ILE A 80 -27.57 5.77 6.85
N THR A 81 -26.85 5.87 7.96
CA THR A 81 -26.82 7.08 8.81
C THR A 81 -25.38 7.47 9.17
N GLU A 82 -25.12 8.77 9.28
CA GLU A 82 -23.85 9.28 9.79
C GLU A 82 -23.74 8.98 11.29
N ALA A 83 -22.83 8.08 11.66
CA ALA A 83 -22.46 7.84 13.05
C ALA A 83 -21.06 8.40 13.35
N PRO A 84 -20.73 8.67 14.63
CA PRO A 84 -19.37 9.07 15.01
C PRO A 84 -18.32 8.05 14.51
N GLY A 85 -17.47 8.49 13.58
CA GLY A 85 -16.44 7.65 12.98
C GLY A 85 -16.86 6.85 11.75
N SER A 86 -18.00 7.17 11.13
CA SER A 86 -18.44 6.61 9.84
C SER A 86 -17.76 7.24 8.62
N LYS A 87 -17.02 8.34 8.81
CA LYS A 87 -16.17 8.92 7.76
C LYS A 87 -14.91 8.09 7.61
N LEU A 88 -14.37 8.02 6.39
CA LEU A 88 -13.10 7.37 6.13
C LEU A 88 -11.98 8.18 6.81
N PRO A 89 -11.36 7.68 7.88
CA PRO A 89 -10.42 8.47 8.65
C PRO A 89 -9.13 8.68 7.87
N MET A 90 -8.52 9.85 8.09
CA MET A 90 -7.22 10.17 7.53
C MET A 90 -6.18 9.10 7.89
N LYS A 91 -5.41 8.65 6.88
CA LYS A 91 -4.33 7.67 7.04
C LYS A 91 -2.98 8.31 6.79
N ILE A 92 -2.08 8.20 7.76
CA ILE A 92 -0.70 8.67 7.65
C ILE A 92 0.22 7.48 7.45
N THR A 93 1.03 7.54 6.40
CA THR A 93 2.05 6.53 6.09
C THR A 93 3.41 7.21 6.09
N ALA A 94 4.35 6.72 6.89
CA ALA A 94 5.75 7.13 6.87
C ALA A 94 6.62 5.94 6.50
N HIS A 95 7.63 6.13 5.66
CA HIS A 95 8.56 5.08 5.30
C HIS A 95 9.99 5.61 5.21
N ALA A 96 10.94 4.74 5.47
CA ALA A 96 12.36 5.03 5.33
C ALA A 96 13.10 3.74 4.96
N GLY A 97 14.17 3.87 4.18
CA GLY A 97 15.00 2.75 3.79
C GLY A 97 16.36 3.18 3.28
N ALA A 98 17.24 2.19 3.16
CA ALA A 98 18.56 2.39 2.60
C ALA A 98 18.84 1.39 1.48
N ILE A 99 19.79 1.71 0.61
CA ILE A 99 20.36 0.80 -0.38
C ILE A 99 21.86 0.77 -0.13
N ILE A 100 22.32 -0.35 0.40
CA ILE A 100 23.71 -0.57 0.79
C ILE A 100 24.30 -1.60 -0.17
N PRO A 101 25.17 -1.21 -1.12
CA PRO A 101 25.85 -2.15 -2.00
C PRO A 101 26.83 -3.00 -1.17
N ILE A 102 26.85 -4.32 -1.41
CA ILE A 102 27.81 -5.22 -0.76
C ILE A 102 29.15 -5.14 -1.50
N ALA A 103 30.27 -5.07 -0.76
CA ALA A 103 31.62 -5.01 -1.32
C ALA A 103 31.96 -6.25 -2.17
N GLY A 104 32.74 -6.07 -3.24
CA GLY A 104 33.10 -7.14 -4.21
C GLY A 104 32.20 -7.19 -5.45
N ASN A 105 31.24 -6.29 -5.55
CA ASN A 105 30.26 -6.23 -6.63
C ASN A 105 30.73 -5.29 -7.76
N ARG A 106 31.38 -5.85 -8.80
CA ARG A 106 31.81 -5.10 -10.00
C ARG A 106 30.63 -4.55 -10.82
N ASP A 107 29.45 -5.15 -10.71
CA ASP A 107 28.28 -4.84 -11.56
C ASP A 107 27.21 -4.01 -10.85
N GLY A 108 27.37 -3.70 -9.55
CA GLY A 108 26.39 -2.95 -8.77
C GLY A 108 25.05 -3.67 -8.53
N THR A 109 24.97 -4.98 -8.82
CA THR A 109 23.72 -5.76 -8.80
C THR A 109 23.35 -6.38 -7.45
N THR A 110 24.32 -6.52 -6.55
CA THR A 110 24.16 -7.05 -5.19
C THR A 110 24.09 -5.94 -4.15
N TYR A 111 22.97 -5.85 -3.44
CA TYR A 111 22.74 -4.86 -2.38
C TYR A 111 21.83 -5.41 -1.28
N ILE A 112 21.96 -4.83 -0.08
CA ILE A 112 21.04 -5.01 1.03
C ILE A 112 20.23 -3.73 1.18
N SER A 113 18.93 -3.87 1.39
CA SER A 113 18.03 -2.74 1.57
C SER A 113 17.20 -2.91 2.84
N PRO A 114 17.65 -2.39 3.99
CA PRO A 114 16.81 -2.30 5.17
C PRO A 114 15.70 -1.26 4.95
N ASN A 115 14.51 -1.57 5.46
CA ASN A 115 13.29 -0.82 5.25
C ASN A 115 12.45 -0.75 6.53
N PHE A 116 11.81 0.38 6.71
CA PHE A 116 10.87 0.67 7.78
C PHE A 116 9.63 1.35 7.18
N LEU A 117 8.46 0.91 7.61
CA LEU A 117 7.17 1.45 7.20
C LEU A 117 6.28 1.57 8.44
N TYR A 118 5.76 2.77 8.69
CA TYR A 118 4.79 3.05 9.74
C TYR A 118 3.50 3.54 9.11
N GLN A 119 2.38 2.97 9.56
CA GLN A 119 1.05 3.32 9.09
C GLN A 119 0.15 3.56 10.29
N LYS A 120 -0.58 4.66 10.27
CA LYS A 120 -1.58 5.00 11.28
C LYS A 120 -2.86 5.42 10.60
N GLN A 121 -3.97 4.79 10.98
CA GLN A 121 -5.30 5.14 10.54
C GLN A 121 -6.26 5.01 11.72
N ARG A 122 -6.80 6.14 12.19
CA ARG A 122 -7.60 6.21 13.43
C ARG A 122 -6.83 5.56 14.61
N ASP A 123 -7.43 4.56 15.25
CA ASP A 123 -6.88 3.83 16.40
C ASP A 123 -5.95 2.69 15.97
N PHE A 124 -5.94 2.34 14.69
CA PHE A 124 -5.06 1.31 14.14
C PHE A 124 -3.69 1.90 13.83
N GLN A 125 -2.65 1.28 14.42
CA GLN A 125 -1.26 1.62 14.16
C GLN A 125 -0.47 0.34 13.86
N GLN A 126 0.36 0.41 12.83
CA GLN A 126 1.15 -0.71 12.37
C GLN A 126 2.55 -0.23 11.99
N TYR A 127 3.57 -0.98 12.42
CA TYR A 127 4.94 -0.76 12.01
C TYR A 127 5.47 -2.04 11.37
N ASN A 128 6.10 -1.90 10.21
CA ASN A 128 6.73 -2.98 9.47
C ASN A 128 8.22 -2.68 9.39
N VAL A 129 9.04 -3.64 9.81
CA VAL A 129 10.49 -3.56 9.71
C VAL A 129 10.95 -4.74 8.88
N GLY A 130 11.73 -4.50 7.85
CA GLY A 130 12.21 -5.59 7.01
C GLY A 130 13.47 -5.22 6.26
N PHE A 131 13.96 -6.16 5.50
CA PHE A 131 15.05 -5.93 4.59
C PHE A 131 14.90 -6.78 3.34
N TYR A 132 15.47 -6.28 2.25
CA TYR A 132 15.68 -7.03 1.04
C TYR A 132 17.16 -7.32 0.85
N ILE A 133 17.46 -8.48 0.28
CA ILE A 133 18.77 -8.83 -0.25
C ILE A 133 18.55 -9.11 -1.73
N ALA A 134 19.13 -8.28 -2.58
CA ALA A 134 19.11 -8.49 -4.02
C ALA A 134 20.47 -9.01 -4.46
N LYS A 135 20.47 -10.06 -5.28
CA LYS A 135 21.62 -10.56 -6.04
C LYS A 135 21.08 -11.02 -7.38
N ALA A 136 21.16 -10.14 -8.39
CA ALA A 136 20.54 -10.35 -9.68
C ALA A 136 20.82 -11.77 -10.24
N PRO A 137 19.79 -12.47 -10.77
CA PRO A 137 18.40 -12.04 -10.93
C PRO A 137 17.50 -12.27 -9.70
N LEU A 138 18.03 -12.77 -8.59
CA LEU A 138 17.25 -13.14 -7.40
C LEU A 138 17.10 -11.98 -6.42
N VAL A 139 15.94 -11.91 -5.77
CA VAL A 139 15.66 -11.00 -4.65
C VAL A 139 15.03 -11.79 -3.53
N GLY A 140 15.59 -11.72 -2.34
CA GLY A 140 14.99 -12.23 -1.12
C GLY A 140 14.57 -11.07 -0.21
N GLY A 141 13.56 -11.28 0.62
CA GLY A 141 13.15 -10.31 1.62
C GLY A 141 12.59 -10.98 2.87
N LEU A 142 12.86 -10.37 4.01
CA LEU A 142 12.22 -10.72 5.28
C LEU A 142 11.64 -9.47 5.90
N TRP A 143 10.39 -9.56 6.35
CA TRP A 143 9.69 -8.47 7.02
C TRP A 143 9.04 -8.97 8.29
N TYR A 144 8.96 -8.09 9.26
CA TYR A 144 8.20 -8.24 10.48
C TYR A 144 7.14 -7.15 10.52
N ARG A 145 5.88 -7.57 10.54
CA ARG A 145 4.69 -6.74 10.71
C ARG A 145 4.32 -6.80 12.19
N GLY A 146 4.51 -5.69 12.89
CA GLY A 146 4.37 -5.58 14.35
C GLY A 146 3.09 -6.22 14.87
N SER A 147 3.24 -7.18 15.78
CA SER A 147 2.15 -7.92 16.43
C SER A 147 1.17 -8.66 15.50
N ASP A 148 1.51 -8.84 14.22
CA ASP A 148 0.67 -9.52 13.22
C ASP A 148 1.40 -10.72 12.60
N SER A 149 2.44 -10.50 11.80
CA SER A 149 3.06 -11.55 10.99
C SER A 149 4.55 -11.35 10.66
N PHE A 150 5.26 -12.45 10.35
CA PHE A 150 6.53 -12.43 9.63
C PHE A 150 6.28 -12.75 8.17
N ILE A 151 6.89 -12.01 7.26
CA ILE A 151 6.68 -12.16 5.83
C ILE A 151 8.01 -12.54 5.19
N ALA A 152 8.04 -13.67 4.51
CA ALA A 152 9.14 -14.07 3.66
C ALA A 152 8.80 -13.80 2.20
N LEU A 153 9.76 -13.25 1.45
CA LEU A 153 9.61 -12.96 0.03
C LEU A 153 10.77 -13.55 -0.75
N VAL A 154 10.46 -14.19 -1.86
CA VAL A 154 11.42 -14.57 -2.90
C VAL A 154 10.93 -14.04 -4.24
N GLY A 155 11.82 -13.47 -5.02
CA GLY A 155 11.50 -12.85 -6.29
C GLY A 155 12.60 -13.03 -7.32
N LEU A 156 12.20 -12.87 -8.58
CA LEU A 156 13.04 -12.93 -9.76
C LEU A 156 12.86 -11.63 -10.54
N GLN A 157 13.95 -10.94 -10.81
CA GLN A 157 14.00 -9.75 -11.63
C GLN A 157 14.92 -10.00 -12.83
N GLN A 158 14.32 -10.11 -14.01
CA GLN A 158 15.04 -10.32 -15.26
C GLN A 158 14.47 -9.46 -16.38
N GLY A 159 15.32 -8.58 -16.93
CA GLY A 159 14.91 -7.64 -17.98
C GLY A 159 13.76 -6.74 -17.51
N ILE A 160 12.64 -6.83 -18.21
CA ILE A 160 11.42 -6.08 -17.89
C ILE A 160 10.53 -6.77 -16.85
N PHE A 161 10.75 -8.06 -16.56
CA PHE A 161 9.86 -8.82 -15.68
C PHE A 161 10.36 -8.83 -14.25
N LYS A 162 9.42 -8.70 -13.32
CA LYS A 162 9.57 -8.93 -11.89
C LYS A 162 8.51 -9.90 -11.43
N PHE A 163 8.92 -11.06 -10.95
CA PHE A 163 8.05 -12.01 -10.29
C PHE A 163 8.38 -12.02 -8.80
N GLY A 164 7.36 -12.09 -7.95
CA GLY A 164 7.51 -12.18 -6.51
C GLY A 164 6.53 -13.19 -5.94
N TYR A 165 6.97 -13.95 -4.97
CA TYR A 165 6.13 -14.78 -4.12
C TYR A 165 6.41 -14.40 -2.68
N SER A 166 5.36 -14.12 -1.92
CA SER A 166 5.44 -13.85 -0.50
C SER A 166 4.55 -14.78 0.31
N TYR A 167 5.00 -15.07 1.52
CA TYR A 167 4.28 -15.87 2.49
C TYR A 167 4.28 -15.15 3.84
N ASP A 168 3.07 -14.80 4.28
CA ASP A 168 2.81 -14.13 5.55
C ASP A 168 2.54 -15.20 6.62
N VAL A 169 3.49 -15.41 7.53
CA VAL A 169 3.37 -16.27 8.70
C VAL A 169 2.77 -15.45 9.85
N THR A 170 1.49 -15.65 10.13
CA THR A 170 0.80 -15.01 11.25
C THR A 170 1.43 -15.44 12.58
N THR A 171 1.76 -14.49 13.44
CA THR A 171 2.29 -14.71 14.80
C THR A 171 1.31 -14.33 15.90
N SER A 172 0.22 -13.66 15.53
CA SER A 172 -0.84 -13.25 16.45
C SER A 172 -1.70 -14.44 16.92
N LYS A 173 -2.58 -14.21 17.90
CA LYS A 173 -3.50 -15.22 18.46
C LYS A 173 -4.46 -15.85 17.44
N LEU A 174 -4.49 -15.34 16.20
CA LEU A 174 -5.19 -15.94 15.06
C LEU A 174 -4.41 -17.08 14.37
N TYR A 175 -3.20 -17.42 14.83
CA TYR A 175 -2.37 -18.49 14.26
C TYR A 175 -3.12 -19.83 14.07
N ASN A 176 -4.02 -20.20 15.00
CA ASN A 176 -4.80 -21.44 14.89
C ASN A 176 -5.90 -21.39 13.81
N ALA A 177 -6.30 -20.21 13.33
CA ALA A 177 -7.40 -20.04 12.38
C ALA A 177 -6.92 -19.74 10.94
N SER A 178 -5.76 -19.11 10.79
CA SER A 178 -5.16 -18.82 9.49
C SER A 178 -3.72 -19.33 9.46
N ALA A 179 -3.46 -20.40 8.71
CA ALA A 179 -2.11 -20.96 8.51
C ALA A 179 -1.20 -20.06 7.63
N GLY A 180 -1.38 -18.74 7.69
CA GLY A 180 -0.71 -17.75 6.86
C GLY A 180 -1.46 -17.40 5.58
N SER A 181 -0.80 -16.63 4.70
CA SER A 181 -1.35 -16.21 3.40
C SER A 181 -0.26 -16.20 2.34
N HIS A 182 -0.58 -16.70 1.15
CA HIS A 182 0.30 -16.74 0.00
C HIS A 182 -0.08 -15.65 -1.00
N GLU A 183 0.90 -14.88 -1.47
CA GLU A 183 0.70 -13.84 -2.47
C GLU A 183 1.69 -14.02 -3.63
N ILE A 184 1.19 -13.88 -4.86
CA ILE A 184 1.98 -13.92 -6.09
C ILE A 184 1.86 -12.56 -6.77
N SER A 185 3.00 -11.96 -7.08
CA SER A 185 3.11 -10.63 -7.68
C SER A 185 3.83 -10.69 -9.03
N LEU A 186 3.31 -9.95 -10.01
CA LEU A 186 3.93 -9.72 -11.32
C LEU A 186 4.06 -8.22 -11.56
N GLY A 187 5.27 -7.76 -11.87
CA GLY A 187 5.57 -6.38 -12.23
C GLY A 187 6.30 -6.30 -13.56
N LEU A 188 5.99 -5.26 -14.35
CA LEU A 188 6.69 -4.91 -15.57
C LEU A 188 7.47 -3.60 -15.37
N GLN A 189 8.79 -3.67 -15.40
CA GLN A 189 9.66 -2.51 -15.30
C GLN A 189 10.21 -2.13 -16.68
N PHE A 190 9.66 -1.06 -17.24
CA PHE A 190 10.16 -0.47 -18.48
C PHE A 190 11.35 0.46 -18.20
N GLY A 191 12.34 0.45 -19.08
CA GLY A 191 13.48 1.36 -18.99
C GLY A 191 13.05 2.82 -19.13
N CYS A 192 13.56 3.67 -18.24
CA CYS A 192 13.38 5.12 -18.40
C CYS A 192 14.33 5.61 -19.49
N HIS A 193 13.79 6.22 -20.55
CA HIS A 193 14.62 6.88 -21.55
C HIS A 193 15.32 8.08 -20.90
N PRO A 194 16.66 8.22 -21.05
CA PRO A 194 17.36 9.36 -20.50
C PRO A 194 16.80 10.64 -21.10
N LYS A 195 16.52 11.64 -20.24
CA LYS A 195 16.07 12.95 -20.72
C LYS A 195 17.12 13.51 -21.67
N LYS A 196 16.72 13.82 -22.91
CA LYS A 196 17.60 14.51 -23.87
C LYS A 196 18.08 15.81 -23.21
N LYS A 197 19.40 16.00 -23.11
CA LYS A 197 19.99 17.25 -22.64
C LYS A 197 19.52 18.36 -23.58
N ARG A 198 18.64 19.25 -23.10
CA ARG A 198 18.34 20.50 -23.81
C ARG A 198 19.50 21.45 -23.57
N PHE A 199 20.32 21.69 -24.59
CA PHE A 199 21.26 22.80 -24.55
C PHE A 199 20.44 24.09 -24.47
N ARG A 200 20.62 24.86 -23.39
CA ARG A 200 20.10 26.24 -23.32
C ARG A 200 20.90 27.05 -24.33
N THR A 201 20.27 27.49 -25.40
CA THR A 201 20.86 28.48 -26.30
C THR A 201 21.10 29.75 -25.49
N ILE A 202 22.35 30.24 -25.51
CA ILE A 202 22.68 31.56 -25.00
C ILE A 202 21.88 32.54 -25.86
N LYS A 203 20.94 33.27 -25.27
CA LYS A 203 20.23 34.34 -25.98
C LYS A 203 21.24 35.47 -26.17
N CYS A 204 21.68 35.70 -27.41
CA CYS A 204 22.45 36.89 -27.73
C CYS A 204 21.57 38.13 -27.48
N PRO A 205 22.12 39.20 -26.88
CA PRO A 205 21.39 40.46 -26.76
C PRO A 205 21.06 40.98 -28.17
N ALA A 206 19.79 41.27 -28.41
CA ALA A 206 19.37 42.05 -29.56
C ALA A 206 19.59 43.52 -29.21
N PHE A 207 20.38 44.22 -30.03
CA PHE A 207 20.50 45.67 -30.02
C PHE A 207 19.35 46.29 -30.82
#